data_AF-A0A1G8XYE9-F1
#
_entry.id   AF-A0A1G8XYE9-F1
#
_cell.length_a   1.000
_cell.length_b   1.000
_cell.length_c   1.000
_cell.angle_alpha   90.00
_cell.angle_beta   90.00
_cell.angle_gamma   90.00
#
_symmetry.space_group_name_H-M   'P 1'
#
loop_
_entity.id
_entity.type
_entity.pdbx_description
1 polymer ?
#
loop_
_entity_poly.entity_id
_entity_poly.type
_entity_poly.pdbx_seq_one_letter_code
_entity_poly.pdbx_strand_id
1 'polypeptide(L)'
;MRHLFCRSICTQNLLDSGMQILGRILLQRSPLPGRAPGLICPPVVQRLMSKATEMGCMERTKGPALISWNVTLRCPLMCAHCYADAGVDEAEGVLSTAEALSVIDQLANTGRPIVVLSGGEPLMREDIFEIARYGTERGLVMAMGTSGYLLDKATAKRLRDAGIRSVAVSIDSADPDTHDAFRGVAGVWERAVAAIKHCRDAGLGVRINMTVMRPVLADVEEVIALGESLGVRDYQVFLPVETGRGRGPGQGSPREYEDLIRALLLRYRESNLRIRPTCSPQFRRIADEVGIENRGWSRGCMAAISYCRIYATGEVTPCPYLPVSAGNLRTTPFSEIWNNSELFLALRDPDRLAGKCGRCGYKTVCGGCRARACRGVDFVPARWCDGLMRPDDPCGEITREDPWCPYEPGGPDRTDLAILDALQGDLPLVSRPWAVIAERVGLAEDEVVARMRRLQSLGVLRSVSPVYESRKFGLAAATLVALRVPEDRVSEVAEVVSTYPEVSHNFRRDHAYSLWFTLSAPTEERLSAVLAEILSRTGIPKEDTLNLPTVRAYKIDVRFPLSEEGSYGSD
;
A
#
# COMPACT_ATOMS: atom_id res chain seq x y z
N MET A 1 30.31 -30.09 40.50
CA MET A 1 28.98 -30.02 39.85
C MET A 1 29.21 -29.70 38.38
N ARG A 2 29.68 -30.67 37.57
CA ARG A 2 28.84 -31.49 36.67
C ARG A 2 27.70 -30.71 36.01
N HIS A 3 27.99 -30.20 34.82
CA HIS A 3 27.33 -30.54 33.55
C HIS A 3 25.78 -30.55 33.48
N LEU A 4 25.31 -29.78 32.49
CA LEU A 4 24.45 -30.21 31.37
C LEU A 4 22.95 -29.91 31.35
N PHE A 5 22.59 -29.36 30.19
CA PHE A 5 21.39 -29.59 29.36
C PHE A 5 20.10 -28.81 29.63
N CYS A 6 19.97 -27.77 28.81
CA CYS A 6 18.81 -27.48 27.96
C CYS A 6 18.02 -28.74 27.54
N ARG A 7 16.70 -28.74 27.76
CA ARG A 7 15.71 -29.43 26.92
C ARG A 7 14.42 -28.62 26.89
N SER A 8 14.00 -28.27 25.67
CA SER A 8 12.63 -27.88 25.35
C SER A 8 11.69 -29.06 25.56
N ILE A 9 10.52 -28.84 26.17
CA ILE A 9 9.35 -29.70 25.99
C ILE A 9 8.12 -28.79 25.86
N CYS A 10 7.51 -28.83 24.67
CA CYS A 10 6.12 -28.48 24.43
C CYS A 10 5.21 -29.38 25.27
N THR A 11 4.19 -28.81 25.91
CA THR A 11 2.90 -29.49 26.09
C THR A 11 1.77 -28.47 26.18
N GLN A 12 0.82 -28.60 25.25
CA GLN A 12 -0.55 -28.12 25.37
C GLN A 12 -1.22 -28.74 26.60
N ASN A 13 -2.17 -28.01 27.22
CA ASN A 13 -3.48 -28.58 27.53
C ASN A 13 -4.55 -27.50 27.78
N LEU A 14 -5.75 -27.86 27.32
CA LEU A 14 -7.00 -27.11 27.31
C LEU A 14 -7.71 -27.09 28.67
N LEU A 15 -8.45 -25.99 28.86
CA LEU A 15 -9.82 -25.83 29.38
C LEU A 15 -10.31 -26.41 30.73
N ASP A 16 -11.19 -25.57 31.29
CA ASP A 16 -12.32 -25.78 32.19
C ASP A 16 -12.12 -25.81 33.71
N SER A 17 -12.61 -24.73 34.34
CA SER A 17 -13.53 -24.75 35.50
C SER A 17 -14.13 -23.35 35.68
N GLY A 18 -15.41 -23.19 35.37
CA GLY A 18 -16.12 -21.91 35.45
C GLY A 18 -16.48 -21.48 36.87
N MET A 19 -16.68 -20.17 37.06
CA MET A 19 -17.79 -19.64 37.86
C MET A 19 -17.93 -18.12 37.70
N GLN A 20 -19.18 -17.71 37.50
CA GLN A 20 -19.68 -16.33 37.44
C GLN A 20 -19.51 -15.60 38.78
N ILE A 21 -19.17 -14.30 38.75
CA ILE A 21 -19.71 -13.31 39.70
C ILE A 21 -19.98 -11.98 38.97
N LEU A 22 -21.20 -11.49 39.15
CA LEU A 22 -21.77 -10.22 38.69
C LEU A 22 -21.15 -8.99 39.38
N GLY A 23 -21.03 -7.88 38.63
CA GLY A 23 -20.78 -6.55 39.20
C GLY A 23 -21.16 -5.44 38.22
N ARG A 24 -22.38 -4.89 38.38
CA ARG A 24 -22.91 -3.71 37.66
C ARG A 24 -22.09 -2.46 37.98
N ILE A 25 -21.77 -1.65 36.96
CA ILE A 25 -21.65 -0.19 37.10
C ILE A 25 -22.36 0.50 35.92
N LEU A 26 -23.17 1.48 36.30
CA LEU A 26 -24.07 2.31 35.50
C LEU A 26 -23.30 3.28 34.59
N LEU A 27 -23.74 3.41 33.34
CA LEU A 27 -23.56 4.64 32.57
C LEU A 27 -24.93 5.15 32.13
N GLN A 28 -25.36 6.23 32.77
CA GLN A 28 -26.50 7.05 32.38
C GLN A 28 -26.29 7.61 30.97
N ARG A 29 -27.22 7.33 30.06
CA ARG A 29 -27.43 8.13 28.84
C ARG A 29 -28.67 9.00 29.06
N SER A 30 -28.48 10.30 28.92
CA SER A 30 -29.55 11.29 28.81
C SER A 30 -30.48 10.97 27.62
N PRO A 31 -31.81 11.11 27.77
CA PRO A 31 -32.75 10.98 26.66
C PRO A 31 -32.98 12.33 25.95
N LEU A 32 -32.98 12.32 24.62
CA LEU A 32 -33.62 13.36 23.81
C LEU A 32 -35.11 12.99 23.58
N PRO A 33 -36.03 13.97 23.52
CA PRO A 33 -37.47 13.72 23.60
C PRO A 33 -38.16 13.51 22.23
N GLY A 34 -39.23 12.71 22.24
CA GLY A 34 -40.43 12.96 21.44
C GLY A 34 -40.66 12.14 20.15
N ARG A 35 -41.23 10.93 20.27
CA ARG A 35 -42.10 10.34 19.23
C ARG A 35 -43.56 10.60 19.62
N ALA A 36 -44.33 11.20 18.73
CA ALA A 36 -45.79 11.22 18.84
C ALA A 36 -46.38 9.84 18.45
N PRO A 37 -47.45 9.36 19.12
CA PRO A 37 -48.07 8.07 18.81
C PRO A 37 -49.20 8.21 17.79
N GLY A 38 -49.36 7.21 16.92
CA GLY A 38 -50.61 6.96 16.19
C GLY A 38 -50.51 6.93 14.67
N LEU A 39 -50.12 5.78 14.11
CA LEU A 39 -50.55 5.36 12.77
C LEU A 39 -50.57 3.83 12.73
N ILE A 40 -51.78 3.27 12.76
CA ILE A 40 -52.04 1.85 12.53
C ILE A 40 -51.91 1.63 11.02
N CYS A 41 -50.96 0.80 10.60
CA CYS A 41 -50.75 0.47 9.20
C CYS A 41 -51.84 -0.50 8.72
N PRO A 42 -52.49 -0.28 7.55
CA PRO A 42 -53.59 -1.14 7.10
C PRO A 42 -53.16 -2.59 6.80
N PRO A 43 -54.05 -3.60 6.97
CA PRO A 43 -53.76 -5.03 6.77
C PRO A 43 -53.23 -5.42 5.37
N VAL A 44 -53.41 -4.55 4.38
CA VAL A 44 -52.91 -4.74 3.01
C VAL A 44 -51.38 -4.56 2.93
N VAL A 45 -50.81 -3.65 3.70
CA VAL A 45 -49.35 -3.42 3.75
C VAL A 45 -48.66 -4.59 4.46
N GLN A 46 -49.31 -5.14 5.48
CA GLN A 46 -48.79 -6.31 6.21
C GLN A 46 -48.80 -7.58 5.36
N ARG A 47 -49.80 -7.76 4.48
CA ARG A 47 -49.84 -8.86 3.50
C ARG A 47 -48.85 -8.73 2.34
N LEU A 48 -48.51 -7.50 1.94
CA LEU A 48 -47.45 -7.24 0.95
C LEU A 48 -46.05 -7.50 1.52
N MET A 49 -45.83 -7.15 2.78
CA MET A 49 -44.58 -7.42 3.49
C MET A 49 -44.38 -8.91 3.75
N SER A 50 -45.44 -9.67 4.06
CA SER A 50 -45.33 -11.13 4.28
C SER A 50 -45.15 -11.93 2.99
N LYS A 51 -45.71 -11.48 1.85
CA LYS A 51 -45.45 -12.10 0.53
C LYS A 51 -44.04 -11.81 0.01
N ALA A 52 -43.43 -10.70 0.40
CA ALA A 52 -42.04 -10.38 0.05
C ALA A 52 -41.02 -11.25 0.81
N THR A 53 -41.41 -11.84 1.95
CA THR A 53 -40.57 -12.76 2.73
C THR A 53 -40.71 -14.24 2.33
N GLU A 54 -41.78 -14.63 1.64
CA GLU A 54 -42.00 -16.03 1.20
C GLU A 54 -41.52 -16.32 -0.25
N MET A 55 -41.23 -15.28 -1.05
CA MET A 55 -40.43 -15.43 -2.26
C MET A 55 -38.97 -15.11 -1.94
N GLY A 56 -38.17 -16.16 -1.76
CA GLY A 56 -36.75 -16.11 -1.38
C GLY A 56 -36.03 -14.87 -1.90
N CYS A 57 -35.83 -13.91 -1.00
CA CYS A 57 -35.01 -12.75 -1.25
C CYS A 57 -33.55 -13.22 -1.19
N MET A 58 -33.08 -13.85 -2.27
CA MET A 58 -31.63 -13.93 -2.54
C MET A 58 -31.12 -12.48 -2.44
N GLU A 59 -30.16 -12.24 -1.56
CA GLU A 59 -29.46 -10.96 -1.48
C GLU A 59 -28.99 -10.61 -2.89
N ARG A 60 -29.66 -9.65 -3.54
CA ARG A 60 -29.17 -9.14 -4.82
C ARG A 60 -27.86 -8.42 -4.51
N THR A 61 -26.75 -9.06 -4.86
CA THR A 61 -25.43 -8.44 -4.93
C THR A 61 -25.57 -7.10 -5.67
N LYS A 62 -25.08 -6.03 -5.04
CA LYS A 62 -25.11 -4.69 -5.63
C LYS A 62 -24.31 -4.75 -6.95
N GLY A 63 -24.92 -4.31 -8.05
CA GLY A 63 -24.23 -4.20 -9.34
C GLY A 63 -23.00 -3.27 -9.26
N PRO A 64 -22.11 -3.29 -10.27
CA PRO A 64 -20.94 -2.43 -10.29
C PRO A 64 -21.36 -0.95 -10.23
N ALA A 65 -20.54 -0.12 -9.58
CA ALA A 65 -20.75 1.33 -9.57
C ALA A 65 -20.09 2.01 -10.77
N LEU A 66 -18.98 1.46 -11.26
CA LEU A 66 -18.16 2.01 -12.33
C LEU A 66 -17.68 0.88 -13.24
N ILE A 67 -17.73 1.07 -14.54
CA ILE A 67 -17.14 0.16 -15.53
C ILE A 67 -16.27 0.99 -16.45
N SER A 68 -15.01 0.60 -16.65
CA SER A 68 -14.21 1.14 -17.75
C SER A 68 -14.25 0.16 -18.91
N TRP A 69 -14.57 0.64 -20.10
CA TRP A 69 -14.64 -0.20 -21.28
C TRP A 69 -13.59 0.24 -22.29
N ASN A 70 -12.62 -0.63 -22.57
CA ASN A 70 -11.75 -0.46 -23.72
C ASN A 70 -12.55 -0.83 -24.97
N VAL A 71 -13.07 0.17 -25.69
CA VAL A 71 -13.92 -0.07 -26.87
C VAL A 71 -13.10 -0.34 -28.13
N THR A 72 -11.82 -0.01 -28.11
CA THR A 72 -10.84 -0.21 -29.18
C THR A 72 -9.45 -0.31 -28.55
N LEU A 73 -8.49 -0.88 -29.27
CA LEU A 73 -7.08 -0.83 -28.91
C LEU A 73 -6.28 0.10 -29.84
N ARG A 74 -6.95 0.73 -30.82
CA ARG A 74 -6.33 1.75 -31.67
C ARG A 74 -6.08 3.03 -30.90
N CYS A 75 -4.86 3.56 -30.99
CA CYS A 75 -4.43 4.82 -30.41
C CYS A 75 -3.44 5.51 -31.35
N PRO A 76 -3.56 6.83 -31.58
CA PRO A 76 -2.57 7.58 -32.34
C PRO A 76 -1.29 7.89 -31.52
N LEU A 77 -1.26 7.54 -30.24
CA LEU A 77 -0.17 7.88 -29.31
C LEU A 77 0.62 6.65 -28.90
N MET A 78 1.89 6.86 -28.54
CA MET A 78 2.83 5.81 -28.08
C MET A 78 3.30 6.09 -26.64
N CYS A 79 2.35 6.36 -25.75
CA CYS A 79 2.62 6.77 -24.37
C CYS A 79 3.50 5.75 -23.63
N ALA A 80 4.50 6.23 -22.89
CA ALA A 80 5.46 5.39 -22.17
C ALA A 80 4.82 4.56 -21.04
N HIS A 81 3.72 5.04 -20.44
CA HIS A 81 3.03 4.37 -19.32
C HIS A 81 1.82 3.52 -19.76
N CYS A 82 1.61 3.32 -21.06
CA CYS A 82 0.36 2.73 -21.56
C CYS A 82 0.18 1.29 -21.06
N TYR A 83 -0.80 1.09 -20.17
CA TYR A 83 -1.12 -0.24 -19.62
C TYR A 83 -1.62 -1.22 -20.68
N ALA A 84 -2.26 -0.70 -21.72
CA ALA A 84 -2.87 -1.47 -22.80
C ALA A 84 -1.92 -1.73 -23.96
N ASP A 85 -0.72 -1.11 -23.96
CA ASP A 85 0.23 -1.13 -25.08
C ASP A 85 -0.45 -0.86 -26.44
N ALA A 86 -1.37 0.10 -26.45
CA ALA A 86 -2.19 0.44 -27.60
C ALA A 86 -1.35 1.04 -28.74
N GLY A 87 -1.71 0.74 -29.99
CA GLY A 87 -1.00 1.20 -31.19
C GLY A 87 -1.97 1.59 -32.29
N VAL A 88 -1.48 1.85 -33.50
CA VAL A 88 -2.34 2.30 -34.62
C VAL A 88 -3.23 1.19 -35.19
N ASP A 89 -2.80 -0.06 -35.03
CA ASP A 89 -3.50 -1.23 -35.55
C ASP A 89 -4.58 -1.73 -34.57
N GLU A 90 -5.69 -2.21 -35.13
CA GLU A 90 -6.75 -2.81 -34.32
C GLU A 90 -6.43 -4.28 -34.03
N ALA A 91 -6.78 -4.74 -32.84
CA ALA A 91 -6.66 -6.16 -32.52
C ALA A 91 -7.76 -6.99 -33.21
N GLU A 92 -7.44 -8.26 -33.45
CA GLU A 92 -8.43 -9.22 -33.91
C GLU A 92 -9.54 -9.42 -32.87
N GLY A 93 -10.78 -9.57 -33.34
CA GLY A 93 -11.93 -9.92 -32.50
C GLY A 93 -12.54 -8.75 -31.70
N VAL A 94 -12.15 -7.51 -31.96
CA VAL A 94 -12.79 -6.33 -31.35
C VAL A 94 -14.29 -6.34 -31.60
N LEU A 95 -15.08 -6.03 -30.57
CA LEU A 95 -16.54 -6.08 -30.63
C LEU A 95 -17.08 -5.17 -31.74
N SER A 96 -17.85 -5.76 -32.64
CA SER A 96 -18.64 -5.04 -33.66
C SER A 96 -19.63 -4.07 -33.02
N THR A 97 -20.25 -3.19 -33.81
CA THR A 97 -21.29 -2.26 -33.32
C THR A 97 -22.43 -3.02 -32.68
N ALA A 98 -22.97 -4.05 -33.33
CA ALA A 98 -24.08 -4.85 -32.80
C ALA A 98 -23.73 -5.52 -31.46
N GLU A 99 -22.52 -6.06 -31.34
CA GLU A 99 -22.05 -6.65 -30.08
C GLU A 99 -21.85 -5.58 -29.00
N ALA A 100 -21.35 -4.40 -29.35
CA ALA A 100 -21.20 -3.29 -28.42
C ALA A 100 -22.57 -2.80 -27.88
N LEU A 101 -23.58 -2.69 -28.74
CA LEU A 101 -24.94 -2.36 -28.29
C LEU A 101 -25.52 -3.48 -27.40
N SER A 102 -25.22 -4.75 -27.69
CA SER A 102 -25.58 -5.87 -26.82
C SER A 102 -24.91 -5.76 -25.44
N VAL A 103 -23.63 -5.38 -25.37
CA VAL A 103 -22.94 -5.13 -24.10
C VAL A 103 -23.66 -4.05 -23.29
N ILE A 104 -24.04 -2.92 -23.91
CA ILE A 104 -24.83 -1.87 -23.23
C ILE A 104 -26.12 -2.43 -22.63
N ASP A 105 -26.84 -3.28 -23.37
CA ASP A 105 -28.07 -3.90 -22.89
C ASP A 105 -27.81 -4.80 -21.67
N GLN A 106 -26.75 -5.61 -21.71
CA GLN A 106 -26.34 -6.46 -20.58
C GLN A 106 -26.00 -5.63 -19.33
N LEU A 107 -25.33 -4.48 -19.50
CA LEU A 107 -24.96 -3.58 -18.40
C LEU A 107 -26.20 -2.92 -17.77
N ALA A 108 -27.10 -2.38 -18.60
CA ALA A 108 -28.33 -1.75 -18.14
C ALA A 108 -29.26 -2.71 -17.38
N ASN A 109 -29.21 -3.99 -17.71
CA ASN A 109 -29.99 -5.04 -17.03
C ASN A 109 -29.39 -5.50 -15.69
N THR A 110 -28.10 -5.26 -15.45
CA THR A 110 -27.42 -5.69 -14.21
C THR A 110 -27.38 -4.57 -13.16
N GLY A 111 -27.49 -3.31 -13.59
CA GLY A 111 -27.52 -2.15 -12.71
C GLY A 111 -27.47 -0.85 -13.50
N ARG A 112 -27.14 0.24 -12.83
CA ARG A 112 -26.91 1.55 -13.49
C ARG A 112 -25.51 2.08 -13.18
N PRO A 113 -24.45 1.38 -13.63
CA PRO A 113 -23.08 1.87 -13.46
C PRO A 113 -22.84 3.15 -14.24
N ILE A 114 -21.81 3.90 -13.83
CA ILE A 114 -21.14 4.83 -14.72
C ILE A 114 -20.29 3.99 -15.69
N VAL A 115 -20.48 4.19 -17.00
CA VAL A 115 -19.68 3.53 -18.04
C VAL A 115 -18.71 4.54 -18.63
N VAL A 116 -17.42 4.32 -18.40
CA VAL A 116 -16.35 5.13 -18.96
C VAL A 116 -15.86 4.47 -20.24
N LEU A 117 -16.24 5.05 -21.38
CA LEU A 117 -15.69 4.70 -22.68
C LEU A 117 -14.22 5.11 -22.72
N SER A 118 -13.36 4.15 -22.93
CA SER A 118 -11.90 4.23 -22.89
C SER A 118 -11.36 3.24 -23.93
N GLY A 119 -10.12 2.78 -23.78
CA GLY A 119 -9.39 2.00 -24.79
C GLY A 119 -8.40 2.89 -25.49
N GLY A 120 -7.48 2.30 -26.27
CA GLY A 120 -6.38 3.00 -26.95
C GLY A 120 -6.58 4.51 -27.00
N GLU A 121 -7.39 4.97 -27.95
CA GLU A 121 -8.11 6.24 -27.89
C GLU A 121 -9.56 5.98 -28.37
N PRO A 122 -10.61 6.17 -27.53
CA PRO A 122 -11.98 5.83 -27.92
C PRO A 122 -12.48 6.62 -29.14
N LEU A 123 -11.96 7.82 -29.37
CA LEU A 123 -12.30 8.64 -30.56
C LEU A 123 -11.76 8.07 -31.88
N MET A 124 -10.91 7.04 -31.85
CA MET A 124 -10.50 6.29 -33.05
C MET A 124 -11.58 5.33 -33.56
N ARG A 125 -12.60 5.03 -32.74
CA ARG A 125 -13.69 4.11 -33.07
C ARG A 125 -14.84 4.86 -33.76
N GLU A 126 -15.21 4.41 -34.95
CA GLU A 126 -16.14 5.13 -35.86
C GLU A 126 -17.56 5.30 -35.28
N ASP A 127 -18.07 4.26 -34.62
CA ASP A 127 -19.40 4.16 -34.03
C ASP A 127 -19.46 4.66 -32.57
N ILE A 128 -18.41 5.34 -32.07
CA ILE A 128 -18.32 5.71 -30.64
C ILE A 128 -19.48 6.59 -30.15
N PHE A 129 -19.96 7.51 -31.00
CA PHE A 129 -21.06 8.41 -30.66
C PHE A 129 -22.40 7.67 -30.63
N GLU A 130 -22.56 6.62 -31.43
CA GLU A 130 -23.74 5.76 -31.41
C GLU A 130 -23.77 4.93 -30.12
N ILE A 131 -22.65 4.32 -29.75
CA ILE A 131 -22.51 3.56 -28.49
C ILE A 131 -22.82 4.45 -27.29
N ALA A 132 -22.26 5.67 -27.26
CA ALA A 132 -22.51 6.63 -26.18
C ALA A 132 -24.00 7.05 -26.09
N ARG A 133 -24.63 7.34 -27.24
CA ARG A 133 -26.03 7.71 -27.31
C ARG A 133 -26.93 6.58 -26.83
N TYR A 134 -26.70 5.38 -27.34
CA TYR A 134 -27.48 4.21 -27.00
C TYR A 134 -27.36 3.85 -25.51
N GLY A 135 -26.15 3.94 -24.92
CA GLY A 135 -25.95 3.81 -23.48
C GLY A 135 -26.76 4.82 -22.67
N THR A 136 -26.79 6.08 -23.10
CA THR A 136 -27.58 7.13 -22.46
C THR A 136 -29.09 6.85 -22.55
N GLU A 137 -29.57 6.43 -23.72
CA GLU A 137 -30.98 6.07 -23.96
C GLU A 137 -31.43 4.86 -23.13
N ARG A 138 -30.52 3.91 -22.85
CA ARG A 138 -30.76 2.80 -21.92
C ARG A 138 -30.63 3.19 -20.44
N GLY A 139 -30.40 4.47 -20.13
CA GLY A 139 -30.39 5.01 -18.77
C GLY A 139 -29.07 4.83 -18.01
N LEU A 140 -27.99 4.49 -18.71
CA LEU A 140 -26.64 4.47 -18.13
C LEU A 140 -26.06 5.88 -18.06
N VAL A 141 -25.13 6.09 -17.12
CA VAL A 141 -24.36 7.34 -17.05
C VAL A 141 -23.09 7.17 -17.87
N MET A 142 -23.06 7.77 -19.05
CA MET A 142 -21.94 7.64 -19.98
C MET A 142 -20.87 8.72 -19.74
N ALA A 143 -19.62 8.30 -19.67
CA ALA A 143 -18.44 9.15 -19.54
C ALA A 143 -17.34 8.69 -20.50
N MET A 144 -16.32 9.51 -20.73
CA MET A 144 -15.22 9.17 -21.62
C MET A 144 -13.86 9.50 -20.99
N GLY A 145 -12.87 8.64 -21.19
CA GLY A 145 -11.46 8.96 -20.96
C GLY A 145 -10.73 9.10 -22.29
N THR A 146 -10.01 10.19 -22.49
CA THR A 146 -9.33 10.52 -23.76
C THR A 146 -7.97 11.17 -23.50
N SER A 147 -7.07 11.07 -24.47
CA SER A 147 -5.85 11.88 -24.51
C SER A 147 -6.14 13.36 -24.80
N GLY A 148 -7.31 13.67 -25.37
CA GLY A 148 -7.65 15.00 -25.88
C GLY A 148 -7.06 15.29 -27.27
N TYR A 149 -6.20 14.43 -27.81
CA TYR A 149 -5.48 14.65 -29.07
C TYR A 149 -6.40 14.78 -30.30
N LEU A 150 -7.55 14.08 -30.29
CA LEU A 150 -8.55 14.10 -31.36
C LEU A 150 -9.79 14.93 -31.00
N LEU A 151 -9.80 15.61 -29.85
CA LEU A 151 -11.00 16.26 -29.32
C LEU A 151 -10.97 17.77 -29.63
N ASP A 152 -11.66 18.13 -30.72
CA ASP A 152 -11.91 19.52 -31.09
C ASP A 152 -13.29 20.03 -30.65
N LYS A 153 -13.63 21.28 -30.99
CA LYS A 153 -14.92 21.89 -30.67
C LYS A 153 -16.12 21.12 -31.22
N ALA A 154 -16.03 20.60 -32.45
CA ALA A 154 -17.10 19.84 -33.07
C ALA A 154 -17.32 18.49 -32.37
N THR A 155 -16.23 17.82 -32.03
CA THR A 155 -16.20 16.56 -31.29
C THR A 155 -16.79 16.74 -29.89
N ALA A 156 -16.41 17.79 -29.17
CA ALA A 156 -16.98 18.11 -27.86
C ALA A 156 -18.51 18.26 -27.91
N LYS A 157 -19.02 18.96 -28.92
CA LYS A 157 -20.47 19.09 -29.14
C LYS A 157 -21.12 17.73 -29.44
N ARG A 158 -20.54 16.91 -30.32
CA ARG A 158 -21.04 15.56 -30.62
C ARG A 158 -21.08 14.65 -29.40
N LEU A 159 -20.07 14.74 -28.51
CA LEU A 159 -20.05 14.00 -27.25
C LEU A 159 -21.21 14.42 -26.34
N ARG A 160 -21.44 15.74 -26.22
CA ARG A 160 -22.58 16.27 -25.44
C ARG A 160 -23.92 15.83 -26.02
N ASP A 161 -24.09 15.93 -27.33
CA ASP A 161 -25.32 15.54 -28.04
C ASP A 161 -25.57 14.01 -27.93
N ALA A 162 -24.51 13.22 -27.85
CA ALA A 162 -24.58 11.78 -27.58
C ALA A 162 -24.85 11.43 -26.10
N GLY A 163 -24.99 12.42 -25.22
CA GLY A 163 -25.34 12.21 -23.81
C GLY A 163 -24.17 11.94 -22.86
N ILE A 164 -22.92 12.11 -23.31
CA ILE A 164 -21.74 12.03 -22.41
C ILE A 164 -21.87 13.10 -21.34
N ARG A 165 -21.75 12.69 -20.07
CA ARG A 165 -21.85 13.58 -18.90
C ARG A 165 -20.52 14.25 -18.56
N SER A 166 -19.43 13.50 -18.69
CA SER A 166 -18.10 13.97 -18.30
C SER A 166 -16.99 13.33 -19.14
N VAL A 167 -15.94 14.11 -19.37
CA VAL A 167 -14.72 13.70 -20.06
C VAL A 167 -13.52 13.83 -19.12
N ALA A 168 -12.74 12.76 -19.00
CA ALA A 168 -11.45 12.76 -18.34
C ALA A 168 -10.36 12.97 -19.40
N VAL A 169 -9.70 14.13 -19.37
CA VAL A 169 -8.61 14.47 -20.28
C VAL A 169 -7.29 14.17 -19.60
N SER A 170 -6.35 13.62 -20.35
CA SER A 170 -5.09 13.15 -19.79
C SER A 170 -4.00 14.23 -19.88
N ILE A 171 -3.50 14.71 -18.73
CA ILE A 171 -2.42 15.71 -18.60
C ILE A 171 -1.46 15.22 -17.52
N ASP A 172 -0.23 14.86 -17.87
CA ASP A 172 0.77 14.34 -16.91
C ASP A 172 1.86 15.35 -16.51
N SER A 173 1.93 16.50 -17.18
CA SER A 173 2.87 17.56 -16.86
C SER A 173 2.27 18.91 -17.24
N ALA A 174 2.57 19.96 -16.48
CA ALA A 174 2.27 21.33 -16.87
C ALA A 174 3.22 21.82 -17.98
N ASP A 175 4.41 21.23 -18.05
CA ASP A 175 5.39 21.48 -19.10
C ASP A 175 5.04 20.72 -20.40
N PRO A 176 4.86 21.42 -21.53
CA PRO A 176 4.46 20.80 -22.80
C PRO A 176 5.46 19.75 -23.31
N ASP A 177 6.76 20.05 -23.26
CA ASP A 177 7.80 19.16 -23.80
C ASP A 177 7.86 17.85 -23.02
N THR A 178 7.80 17.93 -21.69
CA THR A 178 7.75 16.77 -20.80
C THR A 178 6.48 15.93 -21.05
N HIS A 179 5.33 16.58 -21.20
CA HIS A 179 4.07 15.90 -21.49
C HIS A 179 4.11 15.16 -22.83
N ASP A 180 4.54 15.84 -23.88
CA ASP A 180 4.59 15.31 -25.24
C ASP A 180 5.59 14.16 -25.35
N ALA A 181 6.77 14.29 -24.74
CA ALA A 181 7.75 13.22 -24.66
C ALA A 181 7.18 11.99 -23.95
N PHE A 182 6.43 12.17 -22.87
CA PHE A 182 5.80 11.07 -22.13
C PHE A 182 4.65 10.40 -22.91
N ARG A 183 3.94 11.17 -23.75
CA ARG A 183 2.83 10.72 -24.61
C ARG A 183 3.29 10.19 -25.97
N GLY A 184 4.52 10.48 -26.38
CA GLY A 184 5.18 9.97 -27.58
C GLY A 184 4.81 10.69 -28.87
N VAL A 185 4.12 11.84 -28.81
CA VAL A 185 3.73 12.64 -29.98
C VAL A 185 3.81 14.13 -29.62
N ALA A 186 4.40 14.93 -30.50
CA ALA A 186 4.49 16.38 -30.33
C ALA A 186 3.14 17.09 -30.56
N GLY A 187 2.90 18.17 -29.83
CA GLY A 187 1.68 18.98 -29.85
C GLY A 187 0.49 18.33 -29.12
N VAL A 188 0.69 17.24 -28.37
CA VAL A 188 -0.41 16.57 -27.64
C VAL A 188 -0.89 17.43 -26.49
N TRP A 189 0.04 18.06 -25.76
CA TRP A 189 -0.26 18.93 -24.63
C TRP A 189 -1.20 20.07 -25.05
N GLU A 190 -0.87 20.77 -26.14
CA GLU A 190 -1.67 21.89 -26.64
C GLU A 190 -3.10 21.44 -26.99
N ARG A 191 -3.23 20.28 -27.64
CA ARG A 191 -4.54 19.70 -27.97
C ARG A 191 -5.30 19.26 -26.75
N ALA A 192 -4.65 18.66 -25.76
CA ALA A 192 -5.28 18.25 -24.52
C ALA A 192 -5.79 19.46 -23.71
N VAL A 193 -5.02 20.55 -23.64
CA VAL A 193 -5.45 21.82 -23.03
C VAL A 193 -6.61 22.45 -23.79
N ALA A 194 -6.57 22.45 -25.13
CA ALA A 194 -7.69 22.92 -25.96
C ALA A 194 -8.95 22.06 -25.76
N ALA A 195 -8.80 20.74 -25.68
CA ALA A 195 -9.90 19.79 -25.43
C ALA A 195 -10.63 20.08 -24.12
N ILE A 196 -9.91 20.43 -23.04
CA ILE A 196 -10.52 20.84 -21.76
C ILE A 196 -11.43 22.05 -21.97
N LYS A 197 -10.98 23.08 -22.70
CA LYS A 197 -11.77 24.28 -22.99
C LYS A 197 -13.00 23.93 -23.83
N HIS A 198 -12.82 23.16 -24.91
CA HIS A 198 -13.91 22.73 -25.78
C HIS A 198 -14.98 21.92 -25.04
N CYS A 199 -14.58 21.00 -24.16
CA CYS A 199 -15.51 20.23 -23.35
C CYS A 199 -16.32 21.13 -22.41
N ARG A 200 -15.66 22.08 -21.72
CA ARG A 200 -16.33 23.02 -20.82
C ARG A 200 -17.31 23.92 -21.56
N ASP A 201 -16.93 24.45 -22.72
CA ASP A 201 -17.80 25.28 -23.56
C ASP A 201 -19.03 24.50 -24.06
N ALA A 202 -18.89 23.21 -24.32
CA ALA A 202 -20.00 22.30 -24.65
C ALA A 202 -20.83 21.89 -23.42
N GLY A 203 -20.49 22.36 -22.21
CA GLY A 203 -21.17 22.07 -20.95
C GLY A 203 -20.87 20.68 -20.37
N LEU A 204 -19.84 19.98 -20.87
CA LEU A 204 -19.40 18.69 -20.33
C LEU A 204 -18.66 18.90 -18.99
N GLY A 205 -18.87 17.98 -18.04
CA GLY A 205 -17.99 17.91 -16.87
C GLY A 205 -16.58 17.52 -17.30
N VAL A 206 -15.55 18.13 -16.72
CA VAL A 206 -14.15 17.82 -17.04
C VAL A 206 -13.42 17.37 -15.78
N ARG A 207 -12.63 16.30 -15.95
CA ARG A 207 -11.66 15.79 -14.98
C ARG A 207 -10.28 15.75 -15.66
N ILE A 208 -9.22 15.99 -14.90
CA ILE A 208 -7.86 15.69 -15.35
C ILE A 208 -7.41 14.35 -14.77
N ASN A 209 -6.94 13.47 -15.64
CA ASN A 209 -6.24 12.25 -15.27
C ASN A 209 -4.74 12.47 -15.51
N MET A 210 -3.92 12.16 -14.51
CA MET A 210 -2.45 12.27 -14.61
C MET A 210 -1.80 11.00 -14.11
N THR A 211 -0.70 10.59 -14.73
CA THR A 211 0.12 9.46 -14.26
C THR A 211 1.41 9.98 -13.65
N VAL A 212 1.68 9.61 -12.40
CA VAL A 212 2.83 10.10 -11.65
C VAL A 212 3.90 9.02 -11.57
N MET A 213 4.86 9.04 -12.50
CA MET A 213 5.97 8.07 -12.56
C MET A 213 7.12 8.38 -11.59
N ARG A 214 7.19 9.62 -11.13
CA ARG A 214 8.15 10.12 -10.14
C ARG A 214 7.35 10.76 -8.99
N PRO A 215 7.51 10.33 -7.74
CA PRO A 215 6.63 10.76 -6.65
C PRO A 215 6.98 12.16 -6.10
N VAL A 216 6.93 13.17 -6.97
CA VAL A 216 7.24 14.57 -6.62
C VAL A 216 5.93 15.36 -6.56
N LEU A 217 5.62 15.89 -5.37
CA LEU A 217 4.38 16.65 -5.15
C LEU A 217 4.33 17.92 -6.01
N ALA A 218 5.47 18.60 -6.20
CA ALA A 218 5.54 19.83 -6.99
C ALA A 218 5.02 19.62 -8.42
N ASP A 219 5.45 18.54 -9.10
CA ASP A 219 4.98 18.18 -10.44
C ASP A 219 3.45 18.02 -10.48
N VAL A 220 2.86 17.42 -9.43
CA VAL A 220 1.41 17.23 -9.33
C VAL A 220 0.69 18.54 -9.09
N GLU A 221 1.20 19.40 -8.20
CA GLU A 221 0.63 20.72 -7.93
C GLU A 221 0.69 21.63 -9.15
N GLU A 222 1.73 21.54 -9.99
CA GLU A 222 1.79 22.30 -11.25
C GLU A 222 0.66 21.92 -12.20
N VAL A 223 0.36 20.62 -12.34
CA VAL A 223 -0.77 20.16 -13.16
C VAL A 223 -2.11 20.56 -12.55
N ILE A 224 -2.23 20.52 -11.21
CA ILE A 224 -3.44 21.00 -10.51
C ILE A 224 -3.62 22.50 -10.76
N ALA A 225 -2.57 23.31 -10.63
CA ALA A 225 -2.63 24.75 -10.88
C ALA A 225 -3.04 25.07 -12.32
N LEU A 226 -2.48 24.35 -13.31
CA LEU A 226 -2.91 24.42 -14.70
C LEU A 226 -4.41 24.09 -14.83
N GLY A 227 -4.86 22.98 -14.23
CA GLY A 227 -6.27 22.59 -14.25
C GLY A 227 -7.20 23.62 -13.61
N GLU A 228 -6.81 24.20 -12.47
CA GLU A 228 -7.57 25.26 -11.80
C GLU A 228 -7.70 26.51 -12.66
N SER A 229 -6.63 26.91 -13.34
CA SER A 229 -6.66 28.02 -14.31
C SER A 229 -7.63 27.76 -15.48
N LEU A 230 -7.85 26.49 -15.82
CA LEU A 230 -8.80 26.03 -16.84
C LEU A 230 -10.20 25.76 -16.27
N GLY A 231 -10.43 25.96 -14.97
CA GLY A 231 -11.71 25.75 -14.30
C GLY A 231 -12.03 24.30 -13.96
N VAL A 232 -11.03 23.41 -13.92
CA VAL A 232 -11.16 22.01 -13.51
C VAL A 232 -11.03 21.89 -11.98
N ARG A 233 -11.82 20.99 -11.39
CA ARG A 233 -11.83 20.72 -9.94
C ARG A 233 -11.75 19.25 -9.57
N ASP A 234 -11.67 18.36 -10.56
CA ASP A 234 -11.65 16.90 -10.37
C ASP A 234 -10.36 16.34 -10.99
N TYR A 235 -9.57 15.66 -10.16
CA TYR A 235 -8.24 15.16 -10.46
C TYR A 235 -8.12 13.69 -10.02
N GLN A 236 -7.75 12.82 -10.96
CA GLN A 236 -7.31 11.47 -10.64
C GLN A 236 -5.82 11.34 -10.87
N VAL A 237 -5.12 10.98 -9.80
CA VAL A 237 -3.66 10.86 -9.76
C VAL A 237 -3.31 9.38 -9.78
N PHE A 238 -2.97 8.84 -10.95
CA PHE A 238 -2.64 7.44 -11.16
C PHE A 238 -1.21 7.16 -10.71
N LEU A 239 -1.05 6.24 -9.76
CA LEU A 239 0.25 5.72 -9.35
C LEU A 239 0.62 4.49 -10.19
N PRO A 240 1.93 4.24 -10.41
CA PRO A 240 2.37 3.24 -11.36
C PRO A 240 1.97 1.83 -10.95
N VAL A 241 1.49 1.07 -11.93
CA VAL A 241 1.32 -0.39 -11.85
C VAL A 241 1.97 -0.95 -13.10
N GLU A 242 3.00 -1.77 -12.91
CA GLU A 242 3.87 -2.24 -13.99
C GLU A 242 3.12 -3.14 -14.98
N THR A 243 2.72 -2.56 -16.10
CA THR A 243 1.87 -3.20 -17.12
C THR A 243 2.14 -2.57 -18.49
N GLY A 244 1.89 -3.30 -19.58
CA GLY A 244 2.03 -2.79 -20.95
C GLY A 244 3.41 -2.16 -21.21
N ARG A 245 3.44 -0.93 -21.72
CA ARG A 245 4.68 -0.14 -21.92
C ARG A 245 5.23 0.47 -20.63
N GLY A 246 4.39 0.63 -19.60
CA GLY A 246 4.80 1.11 -18.28
C GLY A 246 5.49 0.04 -17.44
N ARG A 247 6.20 -0.92 -18.07
CA ARG A 247 7.01 -1.93 -17.38
C ARG A 247 8.33 -1.31 -16.95
N GLY A 248 8.69 -1.51 -15.69
CA GLY A 248 9.84 -0.89 -15.03
C GLY A 248 9.41 -0.26 -13.70
N PRO A 249 10.28 -0.25 -12.67
CA PRO A 249 9.95 0.34 -11.40
C PRO A 249 9.61 1.81 -11.60
N GLY A 250 8.58 2.31 -10.90
CA GLY A 250 8.42 3.75 -10.72
C GLY A 250 9.75 4.35 -10.25
N GLN A 251 10.02 5.60 -10.56
CA GLN A 251 11.31 6.23 -10.24
C GLN A 251 11.46 6.55 -8.73
N GLY A 252 10.68 5.91 -7.87
CA GLY A 252 10.67 6.09 -6.44
C GLY A 252 10.25 4.82 -5.70
N SER A 253 10.62 4.77 -4.44
CA SER A 253 10.35 3.70 -3.49
C SER A 253 8.87 3.67 -3.06
N PRO A 254 8.37 2.51 -2.58
CA PRO A 254 7.05 2.41 -1.98
C PRO A 254 6.73 3.50 -0.94
N ARG A 255 7.72 3.90 -0.13
CA ARG A 255 7.55 4.91 0.93
C ARG A 255 7.36 6.30 0.35
N GLU A 256 8.17 6.71 -0.62
CA GLU A 256 8.02 8.02 -1.29
C GLU A 256 6.64 8.15 -1.96
N TYR A 257 6.10 7.07 -2.52
CA TYR A 257 4.72 7.07 -3.03
C TYR A 257 3.66 7.17 -1.93
N GLU A 258 3.87 6.60 -0.74
CA GLU A 258 2.96 6.82 0.39
C GLU A 258 3.01 8.26 0.91
N ASP A 259 4.19 8.87 0.94
CA ASP A 259 4.37 10.27 1.33
C ASP A 259 3.66 11.20 0.34
N LEU A 260 3.77 10.93 -0.97
CA LEU A 260 3.00 11.63 -1.99
C LEU A 260 1.48 11.45 -1.75
N ILE A 261 1.00 10.23 -1.50
CA ILE A 261 -0.43 9.99 -1.23
C ILE A 261 -0.90 10.79 -0.01
N ARG A 262 -0.10 10.81 1.06
CA ARG A 262 -0.39 11.59 2.27
C ARG A 262 -0.50 13.08 1.94
N ALA A 263 0.45 13.63 1.20
CA ALA A 263 0.44 15.02 0.78
C ALA A 263 -0.80 15.36 -0.07
N LEU A 264 -1.15 14.51 -1.04
CA LEU A 264 -2.35 14.69 -1.87
C LEU A 264 -3.65 14.66 -1.05
N LEU A 265 -3.70 13.83 -0.01
CA LEU A 265 -4.85 13.75 0.90
C LEU A 265 -4.96 14.98 1.81
N LEU A 266 -3.83 15.52 2.28
CA LEU A 266 -3.80 16.79 3.01
C LEU A 266 -4.27 17.93 2.11
N ARG A 267 -3.77 18.00 0.87
CA ARG A 267 -4.22 18.96 -0.16
C ARG A 267 -5.72 18.83 -0.43
N TYR A 268 -6.24 17.61 -0.52
CA TYR A 268 -7.67 17.35 -0.67
C TYR A 268 -8.49 17.92 0.50
N ARG A 269 -8.02 17.71 1.75
CA ARG A 269 -8.69 18.20 2.96
C ARG A 269 -8.69 19.72 3.06
N GLU A 270 -7.62 20.36 2.58
CA GLU A 270 -7.37 21.80 2.69
C GLU A 270 -7.90 22.59 1.50
N SER A 271 -8.66 21.96 0.59
CA SER A 271 -9.18 22.59 -0.62
C SER A 271 -10.59 22.15 -0.97
N ASN A 272 -11.18 22.84 -1.95
CA ASN A 272 -12.46 22.43 -2.56
C ASN A 272 -12.26 21.53 -3.79
N LEU A 273 -11.07 20.94 -3.95
CA LEU A 273 -10.72 20.07 -5.07
C LEU A 273 -11.12 18.63 -4.77
N ARG A 274 -11.50 17.89 -5.80
CA ARG A 274 -11.67 16.44 -5.74
C ARG A 274 -10.39 15.80 -6.23
N ILE A 275 -9.51 15.43 -5.31
CA ILE A 275 -8.25 14.75 -5.62
C ILE A 275 -8.40 13.29 -5.19
N ARG A 276 -8.15 12.38 -6.14
CA ARG A 276 -8.25 10.93 -5.90
C ARG A 276 -6.94 10.25 -6.30
N PRO A 277 -6.14 9.77 -5.33
CA PRO A 277 -5.05 8.85 -5.62
C PRO A 277 -5.63 7.56 -6.20
N THR A 278 -5.22 7.14 -7.39
CA THR A 278 -5.76 6.00 -8.12
C THR A 278 -4.66 4.94 -8.30
N CYS A 279 -5.06 3.66 -8.39
CA CYS A 279 -4.13 2.52 -8.39
C CYS A 279 -3.28 2.40 -7.11
N SER A 280 -3.75 3.00 -6.02
CA SER A 280 -3.06 3.09 -4.74
C SER A 280 -3.97 2.78 -3.56
N PRO A 281 -4.47 1.53 -3.40
CA PRO A 281 -5.46 1.16 -2.38
C PRO A 281 -5.14 1.63 -0.95
N GLN A 282 -3.85 1.74 -0.62
CA GLN A 282 -3.35 2.25 0.65
C GLN A 282 -3.82 3.67 0.98
N PHE A 283 -4.27 4.46 0.00
CA PHE A 283 -4.84 5.79 0.26
C PHE A 283 -6.02 5.74 1.25
N ARG A 284 -6.78 4.63 1.32
CA ARG A 284 -7.86 4.52 2.32
C ARG A 284 -7.33 4.42 3.74
N ARG A 285 -6.23 3.70 3.95
CA ARG A 285 -5.53 3.64 5.24
C ARG A 285 -4.94 5.00 5.58
N ILE A 286 -4.22 5.63 4.65
CA ILE A 286 -3.59 6.92 4.89
C ILE A 286 -4.65 8.00 5.16
N ALA A 287 -5.79 7.97 4.46
CA ALA A 287 -6.92 8.87 4.71
C ALA A 287 -7.47 8.72 6.13
N ASP A 288 -7.60 7.49 6.63
CA ASP A 288 -8.00 7.21 8.02
C ASP A 288 -6.99 7.79 9.01
N GLU A 289 -5.68 7.56 8.79
CA GLU A 289 -4.59 8.09 9.62
C GLU A 289 -4.56 9.63 9.70
N VAL A 290 -4.96 10.33 8.63
CA VAL A 290 -5.02 11.81 8.61
C VAL A 290 -6.41 12.38 8.91
N GLY A 291 -7.35 11.54 9.36
CA GLY A 291 -8.68 11.95 9.80
C GLY A 291 -9.63 12.39 8.68
N ILE A 292 -9.50 11.82 7.48
CA ILE A 292 -10.37 12.10 6.33
C ILE A 292 -11.44 11.03 6.20
N GLU A 293 -12.67 11.40 6.57
CA GLU A 293 -13.85 10.60 6.29
C GLU A 293 -14.52 11.03 4.98
N ASN A 294 -14.49 10.16 3.97
CA ASN A 294 -15.23 10.38 2.73
C ASN A 294 -16.14 9.19 2.44
N ARG A 295 -17.45 9.37 2.70
CA ARG A 295 -18.50 8.36 2.48
C ARG A 295 -18.70 8.00 1.01
N GLY A 296 -18.21 8.82 0.08
CA GLY A 296 -18.23 8.54 -1.36
C GLY A 296 -17.11 7.61 -1.82
N TRP A 297 -16.08 7.38 -0.99
CA TRP A 297 -15.04 6.41 -1.29
C TRP A 297 -15.46 5.02 -0.82
N SER A 298 -15.44 4.05 -1.75
CA SER A 298 -15.62 2.63 -1.43
C SER A 298 -14.31 2.05 -0.86
N ARG A 299 -14.06 0.76 -1.12
CA ARG A 299 -12.79 0.10 -0.80
C ARG A 299 -11.64 0.70 -1.61
N GLY A 300 -10.43 0.65 -1.05
CA GLY A 300 -9.22 1.18 -1.64
C GLY A 300 -8.95 0.55 -3.00
N CYS A 301 -8.90 -0.77 -3.03
CA CYS A 301 -8.99 -1.55 -4.26
C CYS A 301 -10.47 -1.80 -4.59
N MET A 302 -10.93 -1.28 -5.73
CA MET A 302 -12.31 -1.43 -6.20
C MET A 302 -12.52 -2.66 -7.10
N ALA A 303 -11.43 -3.34 -7.49
CA ALA A 303 -11.43 -4.41 -8.48
C ALA A 303 -12.39 -5.55 -8.07
N ALA A 304 -13.35 -5.86 -8.94
CA ALA A 304 -14.47 -6.78 -8.70
C ALA A 304 -15.42 -6.44 -7.53
N ILE A 305 -15.14 -5.38 -6.75
CA ILE A 305 -15.99 -4.93 -5.63
C ILE A 305 -17.09 -4.01 -6.14
N SER A 306 -16.67 -2.91 -6.77
CA SER A 306 -17.57 -1.88 -7.31
C SER A 306 -17.11 -1.43 -8.70
N TYR A 307 -16.07 -2.07 -9.24
CA TYR A 307 -15.43 -1.72 -10.48
C TYR A 307 -14.97 -2.96 -11.24
N CYS A 308 -15.11 -2.94 -12.57
CA CYS A 308 -14.47 -3.88 -13.48
C CYS A 308 -14.12 -3.19 -14.80
N ARG A 309 -13.30 -3.87 -15.59
CA ARG A 309 -13.00 -3.48 -16.97
C ARG A 309 -13.66 -4.46 -17.95
N ILE A 310 -14.21 -3.93 -19.03
CA ILE A 310 -14.53 -4.68 -20.25
C ILE A 310 -13.43 -4.42 -21.28
N TYR A 311 -12.83 -5.47 -21.80
CA TYR A 311 -11.79 -5.40 -22.84
C TYR A 311 -12.42 -5.32 -24.23
N ALA A 312 -11.62 -4.91 -25.23
CA ALA A 312 -12.14 -4.62 -26.58
C ALA A 312 -12.73 -5.83 -27.29
N THR A 313 -12.32 -7.04 -26.88
CA THR A 313 -12.77 -8.35 -27.38
C THR A 313 -13.88 -8.98 -26.52
N GLY A 314 -14.39 -8.26 -25.52
CA GLY A 314 -15.54 -8.67 -24.70
C GLY A 314 -15.21 -9.35 -23.37
N GLU A 315 -13.93 -9.59 -23.05
CA GLU A 315 -13.53 -10.15 -21.76
C GLU A 315 -13.77 -9.15 -20.63
N VAL A 316 -14.27 -9.66 -19.51
CA VAL A 316 -14.46 -8.89 -18.29
C VAL A 316 -13.31 -9.20 -17.33
N THR A 317 -12.63 -8.18 -16.85
CA THR A 317 -11.48 -8.29 -15.94
C THR A 317 -11.70 -7.43 -14.69
N PRO A 318 -11.11 -7.75 -13.53
CA PRO A 318 -11.36 -6.99 -12.30
C PRO A 318 -10.91 -5.52 -12.36
N CYS A 319 -9.82 -5.23 -13.08
CA CYS A 319 -9.36 -3.87 -13.35
C CYS A 319 -8.43 -3.85 -14.60
N PRO A 320 -8.10 -2.66 -15.16
CA PRO A 320 -7.23 -2.56 -16.33
C PRO A 320 -5.84 -3.15 -16.16
N TYR A 321 -5.34 -3.20 -14.93
CA TYR A 321 -3.99 -3.64 -14.61
C TYR A 321 -3.91 -5.10 -14.16
N LEU A 322 -5.06 -5.76 -13.96
CA LEU A 322 -5.18 -7.17 -13.58
C LEU A 322 -5.79 -7.94 -14.77
N PRO A 323 -4.96 -8.49 -15.67
CA PRO A 323 -5.41 -9.09 -16.91
C PRO A 323 -5.76 -10.55 -16.69
N VAL A 324 -6.71 -10.79 -15.79
CA VAL A 324 -7.28 -12.12 -15.54
C VAL A 324 -8.75 -12.05 -15.90
N SER A 325 -9.15 -12.83 -16.89
CA SER A 325 -10.52 -12.87 -17.39
C SER A 325 -11.44 -13.58 -16.40
N ALA A 326 -12.55 -12.93 -16.06
CA ALA A 326 -13.67 -13.53 -15.33
C ALA A 326 -14.69 -14.21 -16.26
N GLY A 327 -14.56 -14.01 -17.58
CA GLY A 327 -15.49 -14.48 -18.61
C GLY A 327 -15.55 -13.52 -19.81
N ASN A 328 -16.24 -13.93 -20.88
CA ASN A 328 -16.42 -13.13 -22.09
C ASN A 328 -17.92 -12.88 -22.37
N LEU A 329 -18.26 -11.63 -22.70
CA LEU A 329 -19.65 -11.18 -22.92
C LEU A 329 -20.33 -11.75 -24.16
N ARG A 330 -19.59 -12.43 -25.04
CA ARG A 330 -20.13 -13.20 -26.16
C ARG A 330 -20.75 -14.52 -25.73
N THR A 331 -20.24 -15.10 -24.65
CA THR A 331 -20.59 -16.46 -24.22
C THR A 331 -21.27 -16.50 -22.86
N THR A 332 -21.05 -15.50 -22.01
CA THR A 332 -21.59 -15.46 -20.65
C THR A 332 -22.19 -14.08 -20.36
N PRO A 333 -23.46 -13.99 -19.92
CA PRO A 333 -24.08 -12.71 -19.59
C PRO A 333 -23.29 -11.93 -18.52
N PHE A 334 -23.21 -10.61 -18.66
CA PHE A 334 -22.49 -9.78 -17.69
C PHE A 334 -22.94 -9.99 -16.23
N SER A 335 -24.24 -10.18 -15.99
CA SER A 335 -24.77 -10.45 -14.66
C SER A 335 -24.22 -11.74 -14.05
N GLU A 336 -24.02 -12.77 -14.87
CA GLU A 336 -23.47 -14.06 -14.43
C GLU A 336 -21.99 -13.91 -14.09
N ILE A 337 -21.21 -13.27 -14.97
CA ILE A 337 -19.79 -12.97 -14.72
C ILE A 337 -19.65 -12.12 -13.45
N TRP A 338 -20.45 -11.07 -13.31
CA TRP A 338 -20.38 -10.17 -12.17
C TRP A 338 -20.73 -10.87 -10.88
N ASN A 339 -21.80 -11.68 -10.83
CA ASN A 339 -22.27 -12.24 -9.58
C ASN A 339 -21.56 -13.53 -9.18
N ASN A 340 -21.21 -14.38 -10.15
CA ASN A 340 -20.89 -15.77 -9.90
C ASN A 340 -19.49 -16.21 -10.37
N SER A 341 -18.72 -15.34 -11.03
CA SER A 341 -17.34 -15.71 -11.39
C SER A 341 -16.51 -15.97 -10.14
N GLU A 342 -15.81 -17.10 -10.13
CA GLU A 342 -14.93 -17.49 -9.01
C GLU A 342 -13.89 -16.40 -8.72
N LEU A 343 -13.35 -15.79 -9.79
CA LEU A 343 -12.41 -14.68 -9.71
C LEU A 343 -12.98 -13.49 -8.93
N PHE A 344 -14.21 -13.06 -9.23
CA PHE A 344 -14.78 -11.89 -8.55
C PHE A 344 -15.21 -12.23 -7.13
N LEU A 345 -15.74 -13.42 -6.89
CA LEU A 345 -16.06 -13.92 -5.56
C LEU A 345 -14.81 -13.98 -4.68
N ALA A 346 -13.67 -14.45 -5.21
CA ALA A 346 -12.40 -14.48 -4.51
C ALA A 346 -11.91 -13.09 -4.09
N LEU A 347 -12.04 -12.09 -4.96
CA LEU A 347 -11.58 -10.72 -4.69
C LEU A 347 -12.49 -9.96 -3.71
N ARG A 348 -13.78 -10.34 -3.63
CA ARG A 348 -14.77 -9.80 -2.70
C ARG A 348 -14.60 -10.29 -1.28
N ASP A 349 -14.03 -11.48 -1.11
CA ASP A 349 -13.83 -12.09 0.18
C ASP A 349 -12.51 -11.61 0.84
N PRO A 350 -12.57 -10.75 1.89
CA PRO A 350 -11.37 -10.29 2.58
C PRO A 350 -10.68 -11.40 3.39
N ASP A 351 -11.35 -12.51 3.70
CA ASP A 351 -10.78 -13.62 4.45
C ASP A 351 -9.96 -14.57 3.56
N ARG A 352 -10.13 -14.47 2.24
CA ARG A 352 -9.25 -15.12 1.25
C ARG A 352 -7.93 -14.37 1.02
N LEU A 353 -7.75 -13.17 1.57
CA LEU A 353 -6.47 -12.46 1.46
C LEU A 353 -5.39 -13.16 2.29
N ALA A 354 -4.22 -13.38 1.69
CA ALA A 354 -3.05 -13.98 2.34
C ALA A 354 -1.95 -12.95 2.65
N GLY A 355 -0.89 -13.40 3.32
CA GLY A 355 0.25 -12.56 3.72
C GLY A 355 -0.15 -11.42 4.65
N LYS A 356 0.58 -10.29 4.57
CA LYS A 356 0.29 -9.08 5.34
C LYS A 356 -1.13 -8.56 5.08
N CYS A 357 -1.63 -8.65 3.85
CA CYS A 357 -2.99 -8.21 3.54
C CYS A 357 -4.07 -9.02 4.30
N GLY A 358 -3.84 -10.31 4.54
CA GLY A 358 -4.76 -11.18 5.28
C GLY A 358 -4.90 -10.86 6.77
N ARG A 359 -3.79 -10.48 7.41
CA ARG A 359 -3.74 -10.13 8.84
C ARG A 359 -3.88 -8.62 9.13
N CYS A 360 -4.06 -7.80 8.09
CA CYS A 360 -4.12 -6.35 8.22
C CYS A 360 -5.48 -5.86 8.71
N GLY A 361 -5.50 -4.97 9.72
CA GLY A 361 -6.72 -4.32 10.20
C GLY A 361 -7.46 -3.52 9.11
N TYR A 362 -6.75 -3.06 8.08
CA TYR A 362 -7.33 -2.34 6.94
C TYR A 362 -7.77 -3.25 5.78
N LYS A 363 -7.81 -4.58 5.94
CA LYS A 363 -8.09 -5.52 4.83
C LYS A 363 -9.45 -5.31 4.17
N THR A 364 -10.45 -4.88 4.94
CA THR A 364 -11.82 -4.60 4.46
C THR A 364 -11.93 -3.25 3.74
N VAL A 365 -11.15 -2.24 4.13
CA VAL A 365 -11.21 -0.89 3.56
C VAL A 365 -10.15 -0.61 2.50
N CYS A 366 -8.99 -1.28 2.53
CA CYS A 366 -7.90 -1.12 1.57
C CYS A 366 -7.81 -2.33 0.62
N GLY A 367 -7.50 -3.50 1.18
CA GLY A 367 -7.34 -4.75 0.45
C GLY A 367 -6.05 -4.89 -0.37
N GLY A 368 -5.23 -3.84 -0.52
CA GLY A 368 -4.00 -3.87 -1.33
C GLY A 368 -4.24 -3.99 -2.84
N CYS A 369 -3.27 -3.62 -3.67
CA CYS A 369 -3.40 -3.68 -5.12
C CYS A 369 -3.37 -5.13 -5.62
N ARG A 370 -4.52 -5.61 -6.10
CA ARG A 370 -4.66 -6.98 -6.60
C ARG A 370 -3.90 -7.23 -7.89
N ALA A 371 -3.69 -6.20 -8.71
CA ALA A 371 -2.82 -6.26 -9.89
C ALA A 371 -1.35 -6.49 -9.52
N ARG A 372 -0.84 -5.80 -8.48
CA ARG A 372 0.54 -6.02 -8.00
C ARG A 372 0.68 -7.36 -7.28
N ALA A 373 -0.30 -7.75 -6.48
CA ALA A 373 -0.34 -9.06 -5.83
C ALA A 373 -0.24 -10.19 -6.87
N CYS A 374 -1.06 -10.12 -7.92
CA CYS A 374 -1.09 -11.10 -8.99
C CYS A 374 0.25 -11.28 -9.72
N ARG A 375 1.03 -10.22 -9.92
CA ARG A 375 2.36 -10.33 -10.54
C ARG A 375 3.37 -10.85 -9.53
N GLY A 376 3.46 -10.27 -8.34
CA GLY A 376 4.60 -10.52 -7.46
C GLY A 376 5.90 -9.90 -8.01
N VAL A 377 6.96 -9.91 -7.20
CA VAL A 377 8.25 -9.27 -7.55
C VAL A 377 9.06 -10.01 -8.61
N ASP A 378 8.77 -11.30 -8.85
CA ASP A 378 9.56 -12.17 -9.75
C ASP A 378 8.87 -12.47 -11.09
N PHE A 379 7.70 -11.88 -11.35
CA PHE A 379 6.93 -12.20 -12.56
C PHE A 379 7.40 -11.40 -13.77
N VAL A 380 8.08 -12.09 -14.68
CA VAL A 380 8.42 -11.60 -16.02
C VAL A 380 7.41 -12.16 -17.01
N PRO A 381 6.55 -11.34 -17.64
CA PRO A 381 5.60 -11.83 -18.64
C PRO A 381 6.34 -12.39 -19.86
N ALA A 382 5.96 -13.59 -20.32
CA ALA A 382 6.62 -14.33 -21.40
C ALA A 382 6.44 -13.76 -22.83
N ARG A 383 5.92 -12.53 -22.98
CA ARG A 383 5.68 -11.92 -24.29
C ARG A 383 6.54 -10.68 -24.45
N TRP A 384 7.63 -10.83 -25.22
CA TRP A 384 8.62 -9.79 -25.52
C TRP A 384 8.47 -9.21 -26.94
N CYS A 385 7.50 -9.68 -27.75
CA CYS A 385 7.38 -9.26 -29.15
C CYS A 385 6.04 -8.61 -29.55
N ASP A 386 4.94 -8.77 -28.81
CA ASP A 386 3.64 -8.15 -29.13
C ASP A 386 3.12 -7.16 -28.07
N GLY A 387 3.72 -7.13 -26.87
CA GLY A 387 3.57 -6.06 -25.86
C GLY A 387 2.21 -5.96 -25.13
N LEU A 388 1.14 -6.42 -25.77
CA LEU A 388 -0.24 -6.44 -25.28
C LEU A 388 -0.43 -7.53 -24.22
N MET A 389 -0.74 -7.16 -22.97
CA MET A 389 -1.20 -8.14 -21.97
C MET A 389 -2.66 -8.49 -22.24
N ARG A 390 -2.93 -9.74 -22.61
CA ARG A 390 -4.28 -10.26 -22.87
C ARG A 390 -4.94 -10.73 -21.57
N PRO A 391 -6.28 -10.69 -21.47
CA PRO A 391 -7.01 -11.13 -20.29
C PRO A 391 -6.76 -12.59 -19.85
N ASP A 392 -6.20 -13.43 -20.71
CA ASP A 392 -5.85 -14.83 -20.48
C ASP A 392 -4.36 -15.06 -20.22
N ASP A 393 -3.57 -13.98 -20.11
CA ASP A 393 -2.13 -14.13 -19.86
C ASP A 393 -1.85 -14.77 -18.50
N PRO A 394 -0.76 -15.57 -18.39
CA PRO A 394 -0.37 -16.20 -17.14
C PRO A 394 -0.25 -15.17 -16.01
N CYS A 395 -0.73 -15.54 -14.84
CA CYS A 395 -0.82 -14.62 -13.70
C CYS A 395 -0.55 -15.41 -12.41
N GLY A 396 0.12 -14.80 -11.45
CA GLY A 396 0.31 -15.39 -10.12
C GLY A 396 -0.93 -15.25 -9.23
N GLU A 397 -0.83 -15.73 -8.00
CA GLU A 397 -1.95 -15.73 -7.06
C GLU A 397 -2.45 -14.31 -6.76
N ILE A 398 -3.73 -14.04 -7.02
CA ILE A 398 -4.35 -12.70 -6.86
C ILE A 398 -4.65 -12.33 -5.39
N THR A 399 -4.73 -13.33 -4.53
CA THR A 399 -5.11 -13.24 -3.11
C THR A 399 -3.93 -12.99 -2.18
N ARG A 400 -2.69 -13.14 -2.66
CA ARG A 400 -1.49 -12.83 -1.87
C ARG A 400 -1.41 -11.36 -1.47
N GLU A 401 -0.43 -11.03 -0.65
CA GLU A 401 -0.20 -9.64 -0.29
C GLU A 401 0.21 -8.74 -1.46
N ASP A 402 -0.10 -7.45 -1.37
CA ASP A 402 0.47 -6.44 -2.27
C ASP A 402 1.95 -6.24 -1.93
N PRO A 403 2.90 -6.75 -2.75
CA PRO A 403 4.32 -6.73 -2.40
C PRO A 403 4.88 -5.30 -2.26
N TRP A 404 4.21 -4.30 -2.86
CA TRP A 404 4.66 -2.92 -2.89
C TRP A 404 4.06 -2.07 -1.76
N CYS A 405 3.29 -2.66 -0.84
CA CYS A 405 2.79 -1.96 0.34
C CYS A 405 3.87 -1.92 1.44
N PRO A 406 4.41 -0.75 1.82
CA PRO A 406 5.43 -0.63 2.88
C PRO A 406 4.86 -0.73 4.30
N TYR A 407 3.53 -0.67 4.45
CA TYR A 407 2.87 -0.83 5.74
C TYR A 407 2.98 -2.27 6.24
N GLU A 408 3.57 -2.45 7.42
CA GLU A 408 3.64 -3.73 8.11
C GLU A 408 2.51 -3.82 9.14
N PRO A 409 1.49 -4.65 8.91
CA PRO A 409 0.36 -4.77 9.83
C PRO A 409 0.80 -5.39 11.13
N GLY A 410 0.46 -4.73 12.22
CA GLY A 410 0.97 -5.11 13.51
C GLY A 410 2.34 -4.53 13.83
N GLY A 411 2.96 -3.70 12.97
CA GLY A 411 4.18 -2.95 13.31
C GLY A 411 3.95 -1.83 14.35
N PRO A 412 5.03 -1.10 14.76
CA PRO A 412 4.94 -0.02 15.72
C PRO A 412 4.10 1.14 15.15
N ASP A 413 3.05 1.55 15.88
CA ASP A 413 2.27 2.76 15.59
C ASP A 413 2.90 4.01 16.24
N ARG A 414 2.33 5.21 16.05
CA ARG A 414 2.86 6.46 16.64
C ARG A 414 3.00 6.40 18.16
N THR A 415 2.07 5.72 18.84
CA THR A 415 2.11 5.52 20.29
C THR A 415 3.25 4.58 20.68
N ASP A 416 3.45 3.50 19.91
CA ASP A 416 4.58 2.58 20.09
C ASP A 416 5.92 3.30 19.87
N LEU A 417 6.03 4.20 18.87
CA LEU A 417 7.22 5.02 18.64
C LEU A 417 7.48 5.99 19.80
N ALA A 418 6.45 6.63 20.34
CA ALA A 418 6.58 7.50 21.53
C ALA A 418 7.04 6.71 22.77
N ILE A 419 6.54 5.48 22.96
CA ILE A 419 7.04 4.57 24.00
C ILE A 419 8.53 4.27 23.76
N LEU A 420 8.93 3.94 22.53
CA LEU A 420 10.33 3.66 22.21
C LEU A 420 11.23 4.89 22.44
N ASP A 421 10.80 6.10 22.08
CA ASP A 421 11.50 7.35 22.39
C ASP A 421 11.65 7.58 23.90
N ALA A 422 10.59 7.34 24.68
CA ALA A 422 10.62 7.46 26.14
C ALA A 422 11.56 6.43 26.81
N LEU A 423 11.80 5.29 26.15
CA LEU A 423 12.72 4.23 26.61
C LEU A 423 14.19 4.50 26.27
N GLN A 424 14.49 5.42 25.35
CA GLN A 424 15.88 5.76 25.00
C GLN A 424 16.57 6.63 26.06
N GLY A 425 15.81 7.24 26.98
CA GLY A 425 16.34 7.97 28.13
C GLY A 425 16.59 7.07 29.35
N ASP A 426 16.97 7.70 30.46
CA ASP A 426 17.20 6.99 31.72
C ASP A 426 15.90 6.32 32.23
N LEU A 427 16.00 5.02 32.49
CA LEU A 427 14.93 4.25 33.15
C LEU A 427 14.82 4.70 34.61
N PRO A 428 13.66 5.20 35.08
CA PRO A 428 13.50 5.68 36.45
C PRO A 428 13.79 4.61 37.49
N LEU A 429 14.68 4.89 38.44
CA LEU A 429 15.03 3.96 39.54
C LEU A 429 14.01 4.03 40.69
N VAL A 430 12.76 3.67 40.40
CA VAL A 430 11.64 3.64 41.36
C VAL A 430 10.96 2.26 41.36
N SER A 431 10.03 2.02 42.29
CA SER A 431 9.33 0.74 42.41
C SER A 431 8.41 0.40 41.24
N ARG A 432 7.92 1.41 40.50
CA ARG A 432 7.07 1.27 39.30
C ARG A 432 7.62 2.12 38.14
N PRO A 433 8.74 1.69 37.52
CA PRO A 433 9.38 2.47 36.46
C PRO A 433 8.47 2.64 35.23
N TRP A 434 7.68 1.62 34.90
CA TRP A 434 6.78 1.65 33.75
C TRP A 434 5.61 2.61 33.95
N ALA A 435 5.14 2.82 35.19
CA ALA A 435 4.14 3.85 35.48
C ALA A 435 4.67 5.25 35.17
N VAL A 436 5.94 5.53 35.48
CA VAL A 436 6.57 6.83 35.16
C VAL A 436 6.76 6.99 33.65
N ILE A 437 7.15 5.93 32.94
CA ILE A 437 7.20 5.96 31.47
C ILE A 437 5.81 6.19 30.88
N ALA A 438 4.78 5.54 31.43
CA ALA A 438 3.40 5.68 30.98
C ALA A 438 2.87 7.10 31.17
N GLU A 439 3.19 7.76 32.29
CA GLU A 439 2.89 9.17 32.53
C GLU A 439 3.54 10.08 31.48
N ARG A 440 4.81 9.84 31.12
CA ARG A 440 5.52 10.63 30.11
C ARG A 440 4.87 10.57 28.72
N VAL A 441 4.25 9.44 28.37
CA VAL A 441 3.60 9.24 27.07
C VAL A 441 2.07 9.37 27.12
N GLY A 442 1.50 9.72 28.28
CA GLY A 442 0.05 9.93 28.45
C GLY A 442 -0.79 8.65 28.39
N LEU A 443 -0.27 7.51 28.85
CA LEU A 443 -0.93 6.20 28.81
C LEU A 443 -1.06 5.56 30.20
N ALA A 444 -1.84 4.49 30.29
CA ALA A 444 -1.86 3.61 31.45
C ALA A 444 -0.66 2.64 31.46
N GLU A 445 -0.17 2.26 32.65
CA GLU A 445 1.01 1.39 32.79
C GLU A 445 0.82 0.01 32.12
N ASP A 446 -0.36 -0.59 32.27
CA ASP A 446 -0.72 -1.87 31.67
C ASP A 446 -0.73 -1.81 30.14
N GLU A 447 -1.18 -0.69 29.57
CA GLU A 447 -1.12 -0.45 28.13
C GLU A 447 0.33 -0.37 27.63
N VAL A 448 1.21 0.38 28.31
CA VAL A 448 2.63 0.48 27.93
C VAL A 448 3.30 -0.90 27.97
N VAL A 449 3.08 -1.67 29.04
CA VAL A 449 3.66 -3.01 29.18
C VAL A 449 3.14 -3.97 28.09
N ALA A 450 1.84 -3.91 27.77
CA ALA A 450 1.25 -4.72 26.69
C ALA A 450 1.85 -4.38 25.33
N ARG A 451 2.00 -3.08 25.01
CA ARG A 451 2.60 -2.59 23.77
C ARG A 451 4.07 -3.00 23.65
N MET A 452 4.86 -2.84 24.72
CA MET A 452 6.26 -3.28 24.73
C MET A 452 6.41 -4.78 24.48
N ARG A 453 5.57 -5.63 25.09
CA ARG A 453 5.56 -7.08 24.83
C ARG A 453 5.20 -7.41 23.39
N ARG A 454 4.25 -6.68 22.80
CA ARG A 454 3.91 -6.78 21.38
C ARG A 454 5.12 -6.41 20.51
N LEU A 455 5.78 -5.28 20.77
CA LEU A 455 7.01 -4.87 20.06
C LEU A 455 8.14 -5.90 20.17
N GLN A 456 8.25 -6.58 21.32
CA GLN A 456 9.16 -7.72 21.48
C GLN A 456 8.78 -8.90 20.58
N SER A 457 7.50 -9.29 20.54
CA SER A 457 7.03 -10.38 19.68
C SER A 457 7.23 -10.11 18.18
N LEU A 458 7.25 -8.84 17.79
CA LEU A 458 7.47 -8.38 16.40
C LEU A 458 8.95 -8.24 16.04
N GLY A 459 9.86 -8.40 17.00
CA GLY A 459 11.30 -8.20 16.81
C GLY A 459 11.74 -6.73 16.71
N VAL A 460 10.82 -5.78 16.97
CA VAL A 460 11.12 -4.33 16.96
C VAL A 460 11.89 -3.94 18.22
N LEU A 461 11.46 -4.44 19.38
CA LEU A 461 12.14 -4.23 20.67
C LEU A 461 12.81 -5.55 21.07
N ARG A 462 14.13 -5.66 21.03
CA ARG A 462 14.79 -6.92 21.41
C ARG A 462 14.74 -7.18 22.92
N SER A 463 15.17 -6.19 23.70
CA SER A 463 15.21 -6.24 25.17
C SER A 463 15.44 -4.84 25.72
N VAL A 464 14.95 -4.58 26.94
CA VAL A 464 15.37 -3.41 27.73
C VAL A 464 16.36 -3.93 28.77
N SER A 465 17.63 -3.53 28.65
CA SER A 465 18.72 -4.04 29.46
C SER A 465 19.52 -2.88 30.06
N PRO A 466 19.90 -2.95 31.35
CA PRO A 466 20.77 -1.95 31.95
C PRO A 466 22.16 -2.01 31.32
N VAL A 467 22.75 -0.83 31.08
CA VAL A 467 24.16 -0.70 30.72
C VAL A 467 24.95 -0.41 31.99
N TYR A 468 25.77 -1.36 32.41
CA TYR A 468 26.57 -1.22 33.62
C TYR A 468 27.89 -0.52 33.35
N GLU A 469 28.34 0.28 34.31
CA GLU A 469 29.67 0.86 34.31
C GLU A 469 30.68 -0.11 34.93
N SER A 470 31.38 -0.87 34.09
CA SER A 470 32.28 -1.96 34.51
C SER A 470 33.29 -1.57 35.60
N ARG A 471 33.80 -0.32 35.59
CA ARG A 471 34.74 0.19 36.61
C ARG A 471 34.13 0.22 38.02
N LYS A 472 32.84 0.53 38.15
CA LYS A 472 32.15 0.56 39.46
C LYS A 472 31.94 -0.83 40.05
N PHE A 473 32.03 -1.87 39.22
CA PHE A 473 31.98 -3.27 39.63
C PHE A 473 33.37 -3.88 39.83
N GLY A 474 34.41 -3.05 39.91
CA GLY A 474 35.77 -3.47 40.20
C GLY A 474 36.57 -3.92 38.98
N LEU A 475 36.06 -3.77 37.74
CA LEU A 475 36.81 -4.00 36.51
C LEU A 475 37.52 -2.71 36.09
N ALA A 476 38.67 -2.44 36.70
CA ALA A 476 39.37 -1.16 36.54
C ALA A 476 40.19 -1.06 35.24
N ALA A 477 40.58 -2.19 34.65
CA ALA A 477 41.41 -2.24 33.45
C ALA A 477 40.67 -2.89 32.27
N ALA A 478 40.80 -2.29 31.08
CA ALA A 478 40.24 -2.82 29.84
C ALA A 478 41.14 -2.54 28.65
N THR A 479 41.28 -3.51 27.75
CA THR A 479 42.04 -3.37 26.52
C THR A 479 41.31 -4.01 25.35
N LEU A 480 41.44 -3.39 24.18
CA LEU A 480 41.07 -4.01 22.91
C LEU A 480 42.31 -4.71 22.35
N VAL A 481 42.18 -6.00 22.09
CA VAL A 481 43.25 -6.81 21.51
C VAL A 481 42.88 -7.16 20.08
N ALA A 482 43.82 -6.97 19.17
CA ALA A 482 43.70 -7.44 17.79
C ALA A 482 44.86 -8.40 17.48
N LEU A 483 44.53 -9.59 17.00
CA LEU A 483 45.48 -10.63 16.63
C LEU A 483 45.53 -10.77 15.11
N ARG A 484 46.73 -10.88 14.56
CA ARG A 484 46.97 -11.38 13.21
C ARG A 484 46.98 -12.90 13.28
N VAL A 485 45.87 -13.51 12.87
CA VAL A 485 45.69 -14.96 12.89
C VAL A 485 45.66 -15.49 11.46
N PRO A 486 46.44 -16.53 11.12
CA PRO A 486 46.32 -17.23 9.85
C PRO A 486 44.89 -17.70 9.58
N GLU A 487 44.44 -17.55 8.33
CA GLU A 487 43.04 -17.76 7.93
C GLU A 487 42.50 -19.15 8.30
N ASP A 488 43.34 -20.17 8.20
CA ASP A 488 43.05 -21.57 8.54
C ASP A 488 42.92 -21.82 10.05
N ARG A 489 43.39 -20.90 10.90
CA ARG A 489 43.40 -21.02 12.37
C ARG A 489 42.47 -20.06 13.09
N VAL A 490 41.74 -19.20 12.38
CA VAL A 490 40.86 -18.18 12.99
C VAL A 490 39.83 -18.82 13.94
N SER A 491 39.18 -19.91 13.53
CA SER A 491 38.17 -20.60 14.35
C SER A 491 38.78 -21.21 15.62
N GLU A 492 39.92 -21.90 15.50
CA GLU A 492 40.65 -22.52 16.61
C GLU A 492 41.04 -21.46 17.66
N VAL A 493 41.67 -20.36 17.22
CA VAL A 493 42.12 -19.28 18.11
C VAL A 493 40.91 -18.58 18.74
N ALA A 494 39.84 -18.36 17.98
CA ALA A 494 38.61 -17.76 18.49
C ALA A 494 37.95 -18.60 19.59
N GLU A 495 37.93 -19.93 19.44
CA GLU A 495 37.42 -20.84 20.47
C GLU A 495 38.21 -20.71 21.77
N VAL A 496 39.55 -20.72 21.69
CA VAL A 496 40.42 -20.56 22.87
C VAL A 496 40.19 -19.23 23.57
N VAL A 497 40.20 -18.11 22.82
CA VAL A 497 39.95 -16.76 23.36
C VAL A 497 38.59 -16.69 24.07
N SER A 498 37.56 -17.33 23.50
CA SER A 498 36.20 -17.30 24.05
C SER A 498 36.03 -18.13 25.33
N THR A 499 37.05 -18.91 25.75
CA THR A 499 37.02 -19.65 27.03
C THR A 499 37.29 -18.77 28.25
N TYR A 500 37.77 -17.53 28.05
CA TYR A 500 38.16 -16.65 29.14
C TYR A 500 36.99 -15.77 29.61
N PRO A 501 36.67 -15.78 30.92
CA PRO A 501 35.59 -14.95 31.47
C PRO A 501 35.89 -13.44 31.37
N GLU A 502 37.16 -13.06 31.26
CA GLU A 502 37.59 -11.67 31.05
C GLU A 502 37.32 -11.15 29.62
N VAL A 503 36.98 -12.03 28.67
CA VAL A 503 36.65 -11.67 27.28
C VAL A 503 35.15 -11.43 27.16
N SER A 504 34.77 -10.19 26.86
CA SER A 504 33.35 -9.83 26.70
C SER A 504 32.79 -10.20 25.32
N HIS A 505 33.59 -9.97 24.28
CA HIS A 505 33.22 -10.25 22.90
C HIS A 505 34.46 -10.58 22.07
N ASN A 506 34.28 -11.42 21.06
CA ASN A 506 35.31 -11.85 20.14
C ASN A 506 34.75 -11.86 18.72
N PHE A 507 35.35 -11.09 17.82
CA PHE A 507 34.82 -10.83 16.49
C PHE A 507 35.90 -11.00 15.43
N ARG A 508 35.51 -11.59 14.30
CA ARG A 508 36.32 -11.64 13.10
C ARG A 508 36.20 -10.33 12.32
N ARG A 509 37.31 -9.84 11.76
CA ARG A 509 37.34 -8.69 10.85
C ARG A 509 38.03 -9.05 9.54
N ASP A 510 37.60 -8.40 8.47
CA ASP A 510 38.28 -8.46 7.17
C ASP A 510 39.48 -7.51 7.17
N HIS A 511 40.56 -7.92 7.84
CA HIS A 511 41.79 -7.15 7.99
C HIS A 511 42.96 -8.09 8.31
N ALA A 512 44.19 -7.62 8.10
CA ALA A 512 45.41 -8.36 8.45
C ALA A 512 45.46 -8.76 9.94
N TYR A 513 44.88 -7.92 10.81
CA TYR A 513 44.48 -8.34 12.16
C TYR A 513 43.06 -8.88 12.09
N SER A 514 42.93 -10.19 11.96
CA SER A 514 41.70 -10.89 11.59
C SER A 514 40.78 -11.18 12.78
N LEU A 515 41.31 -11.18 14.01
CA LEU A 515 40.53 -11.48 15.22
C LEU A 515 40.66 -10.39 16.28
N TRP A 516 39.54 -9.87 16.76
CA TRP A 516 39.47 -8.73 17.68
C TRP A 516 38.62 -9.09 18.89
N PHE A 517 39.13 -8.83 20.09
CA PHE A 517 38.39 -9.07 21.32
C PHE A 517 38.69 -8.05 22.40
N THR A 518 37.72 -7.83 23.28
CA THR A 518 37.87 -6.89 24.40
C THR A 518 38.10 -7.68 25.68
N LEU A 519 39.26 -7.45 26.32
CA LEU A 519 39.60 -7.97 27.64
C LEU A 519 39.28 -6.93 28.70
N SER A 520 38.69 -7.37 29.81
CA SER A 520 38.45 -6.54 30.99
C SER A 520 38.75 -7.33 32.25
N ALA A 521 39.50 -6.73 33.18
CA ALA A 521 39.88 -7.38 34.43
C ALA A 521 39.93 -6.39 35.59
N PRO A 522 39.98 -6.88 36.85
CA PRO A 522 40.03 -5.99 38.00
C PRO A 522 41.27 -5.11 38.09
N THR A 523 42.41 -5.61 37.61
CA THR A 523 43.69 -4.90 37.63
C THR A 523 44.44 -5.08 36.31
N GLU A 524 45.39 -4.18 36.02
CA GLU A 524 46.23 -4.27 34.82
C GLU A 524 47.13 -5.51 34.85
N GLU A 525 47.56 -5.95 36.04
CA GLU A 525 48.36 -7.15 36.21
C GLU A 525 47.58 -8.41 35.81
N ARG A 526 46.32 -8.53 36.25
CA ARG A 526 45.45 -9.66 35.85
C ARG A 526 45.18 -9.63 34.35
N LEU A 527 44.88 -8.46 33.79
CA LEU A 527 44.64 -8.29 32.36
C LEU A 527 45.86 -8.74 31.54
N SER A 528 47.06 -8.30 31.95
CA SER A 528 48.32 -8.66 31.31
C SER A 528 48.62 -10.16 31.43
N ALA A 529 48.33 -10.76 32.59
CA ALA A 529 48.49 -12.20 32.80
C ALA A 529 47.56 -13.03 31.90
N VAL A 530 46.29 -12.65 31.79
CA VAL A 530 45.31 -13.32 30.93
C VAL A 530 45.68 -13.18 29.46
N LEU A 531 46.11 -12.00 29.03
CA LEU A 531 46.57 -11.80 27.65
C LEU A 531 47.80 -12.69 27.36
N ALA A 532 48.77 -12.74 28.27
CA ALA A 532 49.93 -13.61 28.11
C ALA A 532 49.54 -15.10 28.02
N GLU A 533 48.56 -15.54 28.81
CA GLU A 533 48.03 -16.90 28.78
C GLU A 533 47.33 -17.22 27.45
N ILE A 534 46.51 -16.29 26.94
CA ILE A 534 45.86 -16.40 25.63
C ILE A 534 46.92 -16.55 24.52
N LEU A 535 47.94 -15.69 24.49
CA LEU A 535 49.00 -15.76 23.48
C LEU A 535 49.79 -17.07 23.58
N SER A 536 50.10 -17.51 24.81
CA SER A 536 50.80 -18.78 25.03
C SER A 536 49.99 -19.99 24.55
N ARG A 537 48.67 -20.03 24.78
CA ARG A 537 47.81 -21.15 24.39
C ARG A 537 47.48 -21.18 22.91
N THR A 538 47.37 -20.00 22.29
CA THR A 538 47.05 -19.87 20.86
C THR A 538 48.28 -19.97 19.97
N GLY A 539 49.47 -19.76 20.56
CA GLY A 539 50.74 -19.72 19.85
C GLY A 539 50.90 -18.49 18.96
N ILE A 540 50.05 -17.46 19.13
CA ILE A 540 50.17 -16.20 18.40
C ILE A 540 51.31 -15.39 19.02
N PRO A 541 52.30 -14.96 18.21
CA PRO A 541 53.45 -14.27 18.73
C PRO A 541 53.11 -12.81 19.08
N LYS A 542 53.95 -12.17 19.90
CA LYS A 542 53.68 -10.82 20.42
C LYS A 542 53.67 -9.76 19.31
N GLU A 543 54.50 -9.93 18.28
CA GLU A 543 54.56 -9.07 17.09
C GLU A 543 53.26 -9.08 16.27
N ASP A 544 52.49 -10.17 16.37
CA ASP A 544 51.19 -10.33 15.72
C ASP A 544 50.03 -9.91 16.62
N THR A 545 50.32 -9.24 17.73
CA THR A 545 49.34 -8.77 18.70
C THR A 545 49.38 -7.25 18.84
N LEU A 546 48.26 -6.59 18.56
CA LEU A 546 48.04 -5.21 18.96
C LEU A 546 47.28 -5.18 20.28
N ASN A 547 47.91 -4.62 21.31
CA ASN A 547 47.29 -4.34 22.59
C ASN A 547 46.96 -2.85 22.68
N LEU A 548 45.68 -2.51 22.67
CA LEU A 548 45.17 -1.15 22.61
C LEU A 548 44.45 -0.82 23.93
N PRO A 549 45.20 -0.46 24.99
CA PRO A 549 44.62 -0.21 26.31
C PRO A 549 43.73 1.03 26.29
N THR A 550 42.65 0.97 27.06
CA THR A 550 41.71 2.10 27.20
C THR A 550 42.35 3.21 28.04
N VAL A 551 42.87 4.26 27.40
CA VAL A 551 43.47 5.41 28.09
C VAL A 551 42.41 6.35 28.65
N ARG A 552 41.37 6.64 27.85
CA ARG A 552 40.27 7.53 28.22
C ARG A 552 38.97 7.02 27.62
N ALA A 553 37.92 6.94 28.44
CA ALA A 553 36.59 6.53 28.00
C ALA A 553 35.75 7.78 27.72
N TYR A 554 35.11 7.78 26.55
CA TYR A 554 34.07 8.74 26.20
C TYR A 554 32.76 7.95 26.07
N LYS A 555 31.72 8.36 26.78
CA LYS A 555 30.37 7.83 26.59
C LYS A 555 29.61 8.81 25.72
N ILE A 556 29.19 8.36 24.55
CA ILE A 556 28.32 9.13 23.67
C ILE A 556 26.91 8.59 23.90
N ASP A 557 26.01 9.45 24.36
CA ASP A 557 24.59 9.13 24.50
C ASP A 557 23.94 9.20 23.12
N VAL A 558 24.00 8.10 22.38
CA VAL A 558 23.44 8.02 21.03
C VAL A 558 21.94 7.74 21.13
N ARG A 559 21.14 8.75 20.82
CA ARG A 559 19.68 8.65 20.73
C ARG A 559 19.24 8.88 19.29
N PHE A 560 18.25 8.10 18.85
CA PHE A 560 17.65 8.21 17.53
C PHE A 560 16.18 8.61 17.69
N PRO A 561 15.78 9.86 17.38
CA PRO A 561 14.37 10.22 17.44
C PRO A 561 13.56 9.34 16.48
N LEU A 562 12.56 8.64 17.00
CA LEU A 562 11.68 7.76 16.25
C LEU A 562 10.34 8.42 15.91
N SER A 563 9.97 9.48 16.64
CA SER A 563 8.82 10.33 16.37
C SER A 563 9.23 11.76 15.97
N GLU A 564 8.38 12.46 15.19
CA GLU A 564 8.61 13.86 14.78
C GLU A 564 8.72 14.84 15.97
N GLU A 565 8.22 14.45 17.15
CA GLU A 565 8.31 15.24 18.39
C GLU A 565 9.62 15.00 19.17
N GLY A 566 10.44 14.03 18.75
CA GLY A 566 11.63 13.58 19.47
C GLY A 566 12.91 14.42 19.28
N SER A 567 12.86 15.61 18.67
CA SER A 567 14.04 16.47 18.55
C SER A 567 14.42 17.06 19.91
N TYR A 568 15.14 16.29 20.73
CA TYR A 568 15.77 16.81 21.92
C TYR A 568 16.91 17.73 21.50
N GLY A 569 16.85 18.98 21.97
CA GLY A 569 17.89 19.97 21.77
C GLY A 569 19.24 19.42 22.17
N SER A 570 20.23 19.66 21.31
CA SER A 570 21.63 19.53 21.65
C SER A 570 21.96 20.51 22.79
N ASP A 571 22.19 20.00 23.99
CA ASP A 571 22.96 20.68 25.03
C ASP A 571 24.27 19.91 25.27
#